data_AF-A0A957NWJ0-F1
#
_entry.id   AF-A0A957NWJ0-F1
#
_cell.length_a   1.000
_cell.length_b   1.000
_cell.length_c   1.000
_cell.angle_alpha   90.00
_cell.angle_beta   90.00
_cell.angle_gamma   90.00
#
_symmetry.space_group_name_H-M   'P 1'
#
loop_
_entity.id
_entity.type
_entity.pdbx_description
1 polymer ?
#
loop_
_entity_poly.entity_id
_entity_poly.type
_entity_poly.pdbx_seq_one_letter_code
_entity_poly.pdbx_strand_id
1 'polypeptide(L)'
;LAVLGANSFGPVQAWATEDGPGAAPLDLDALTASIGAIRQSGQADVIFVDVQSEERYEISPLPAQRTDFNAISQAGADVVTGVQAHSPQALEFTDGRLILFGLGNLYFDQMWSEPTRQGIVAKHTIYNNRHISTQLLVTIIEEYGQPRWATPTEREQILTPLFRASYWE
;
A
#
# COMPACT_ATOMS: atom_id res chain seq x y z
N LEU A 1 10.11 -12.91 8.49
CA LEU A 1 9.36 -11.74 7.98
C LEU A 1 10.36 -10.82 7.30
N ALA A 2 10.08 -10.38 6.09
CA ALA A 2 10.83 -9.32 5.41
C ALA A 2 9.89 -8.16 5.09
N VAL A 3 10.39 -6.94 5.20
CA VAL A 3 9.69 -5.71 4.83
C VAL A 3 10.65 -4.90 3.96
N LEU A 4 10.23 -4.59 2.74
CA LEU A 4 11.00 -3.79 1.79
C LEU A 4 10.22 -2.52 1.47
N GLY A 5 10.94 -1.46 1.11
CA GLY A 5 10.35 -0.16 0.79
C GLY A 5 11.04 0.49 -0.40
N ALA A 6 10.27 1.17 -1.25
CA ALA A 6 10.80 1.92 -2.39
C ALA A 6 9.88 3.10 -2.78
N ASN A 7 10.44 4.07 -3.49
CA ASN A 7 9.73 5.27 -3.93
C ASN A 7 9.74 5.36 -5.45
N SER A 8 8.60 5.17 -6.11
CA SER A 8 8.48 5.39 -7.56
C SER A 8 8.23 6.86 -7.92
N PHE A 9 7.81 7.65 -6.94
CA PHE A 9 7.55 9.08 -7.09
C PHE A 9 8.22 9.91 -6.00
N GLY A 10 8.61 11.13 -6.37
CA GLY A 10 9.19 12.12 -5.49
C GLY A 10 9.81 13.23 -6.33
N PRO A 11 10.10 14.41 -5.78
CA PRO A 11 11.03 15.28 -6.46
C PRO A 11 12.44 14.69 -6.27
N VAL A 12 13.29 14.77 -7.31
CA VAL A 12 14.61 14.10 -7.36
C VAL A 12 15.47 14.35 -6.12
N GLN A 13 15.37 15.54 -5.51
CA GLN A 13 16.11 15.90 -4.29
C GLN A 13 15.74 15.09 -3.03
N ALA A 14 14.63 14.35 -3.04
CA ALA A 14 14.21 13.51 -1.92
C ALA A 14 14.82 12.10 -1.97
N TRP A 15 15.46 11.73 -3.08
CA TRP A 15 16.05 10.41 -3.26
C TRP A 15 17.46 10.31 -2.70
N ALA A 16 17.79 9.11 -2.22
CA ALA A 16 19.15 8.77 -1.82
C ALA A 16 20.07 8.81 -3.05
N THR A 17 21.31 9.22 -2.81
CA THR A 17 22.40 9.14 -3.80
C THR A 17 23.54 8.34 -3.19
N GLU A 18 24.59 8.03 -3.97
CA GLU A 18 25.78 7.36 -3.45
C GLU A 18 26.38 8.08 -2.23
N ASP A 19 26.35 9.41 -2.24
CA ASP A 19 26.97 10.26 -1.23
C ASP A 19 25.97 11.01 -0.33
N GLY A 20 24.67 10.72 -0.43
CA GLY A 20 23.63 11.54 0.19
C GLY A 20 22.43 10.75 0.72
N PRO A 21 21.88 11.14 1.88
CA PRO A 21 20.70 10.48 2.44
C PRO A 21 19.44 10.77 1.63
N GLY A 22 18.47 9.86 1.67
CA GLY A 22 17.16 10.05 1.06
C GLY A 22 16.36 8.76 0.98
N ALA A 23 15.22 8.80 0.30
CA ALA A 23 14.41 7.61 0.04
C ALA A 23 15.02 6.77 -1.08
N ALA A 24 14.92 5.44 -0.98
CA ALA A 24 15.36 4.55 -2.03
C ALA A 24 14.45 4.69 -3.26
N PRO A 25 14.96 5.09 -4.43
CA PRO A 25 14.14 5.12 -5.65
C PRO A 25 13.72 3.69 -6.03
N LEU A 26 12.55 3.55 -6.66
CA LEU A 26 12.10 2.27 -7.19
C LEU A 26 12.93 1.89 -8.41
N ASP A 27 13.84 0.95 -8.22
CA ASP A 27 14.37 0.09 -9.27
C ASP A 27 13.60 -1.24 -9.22
N LEU A 28 12.66 -1.42 -10.15
CA LEU A 28 11.76 -2.58 -10.16
C LEU A 28 12.51 -3.90 -10.36
N ASP A 29 13.54 -3.91 -11.21
CA ASP A 29 14.33 -5.11 -11.49
C ASP A 29 15.15 -5.52 -10.26
N ALA A 30 15.81 -4.54 -9.61
CA ALA A 30 16.58 -4.80 -8.39
C ALA A 30 15.67 -5.25 -7.23
N LEU A 31 14.50 -4.64 -7.08
CA LEU A 31 13.53 -4.98 -6.03
C LEU A 31 12.98 -6.41 -6.22
N THR A 32 12.53 -6.74 -7.44
CA THR A 32 12.00 -8.08 -7.75
C THR A 32 13.08 -9.17 -7.64
N ALA A 33 14.32 -8.89 -8.06
CA ALA A 33 15.45 -9.79 -7.85
C ALA A 33 15.73 -10.02 -6.36
N SER A 34 15.65 -8.97 -5.53
CA SER A 34 15.84 -9.06 -4.07
C SER A 34 14.76 -9.92 -3.42
N ILE A 35 13.49 -9.73 -3.80
CA ILE A 35 12.37 -10.56 -3.34
C ILE A 35 12.61 -12.04 -3.72
N GLY A 36 13.00 -12.30 -4.96
CA GLY A 36 13.33 -13.64 -5.44
C GLY A 36 14.47 -14.29 -4.64
N ALA A 37 15.53 -13.54 -4.33
CA ALA A 37 16.65 -14.02 -3.52
C ALA A 37 16.24 -14.35 -2.07
N ILE A 38 15.38 -13.53 -1.45
CA ILE A 38 14.81 -13.80 -0.12
C ILE A 38 13.99 -15.09 -0.14
N ARG A 39 13.16 -15.29 -1.17
CA ARG A 39 12.37 -16.52 -1.34
C ARG A 39 13.25 -17.75 -1.53
N GLN A 40 14.25 -17.68 -2.41
CA GLN A 40 15.14 -18.81 -2.71
C GLN A 40 16.00 -19.21 -1.51
N SER A 41 16.46 -18.24 -0.74
CA SER A 41 17.29 -18.50 0.45
C SER A 41 16.49 -18.92 1.69
N GLY A 42 15.16 -18.78 1.68
CA GLY A 42 14.30 -19.07 2.82
C GLY A 42 14.51 -18.11 4.01
N GLN A 43 15.04 -16.91 3.76
CA GLN A 43 15.29 -15.91 4.82
C GLN A 43 14.00 -15.36 5.46
N ALA A 44 12.88 -15.41 4.74
CA ALA A 44 11.59 -14.98 5.25
C ALA A 44 10.43 -15.81 4.68
N ASP A 45 9.49 -16.19 5.56
CA ASP A 45 8.27 -16.88 5.16
C ASP A 45 7.20 -15.93 4.62
N VAL A 46 7.18 -14.68 5.10
CA VAL A 46 6.25 -13.63 4.68
C VAL A 46 7.03 -12.37 4.29
N ILE A 47 6.71 -11.79 3.13
CA ILE A 47 7.36 -10.62 2.53
C ILE A 47 6.30 -9.53 2.29
N PHE A 48 6.52 -8.37 2.91
CA PHE A 48 5.76 -7.14 2.68
C PHE A 48 6.59 -6.17 1.85
N VAL A 49 5.95 -5.46 0.93
CA VAL A 49 6.60 -4.42 0.13
C VAL A 49 5.73 -3.17 0.13
N ASP A 50 6.27 -2.08 0.65
CA ASP A 50 5.59 -0.79 0.66
C ASP A 50 6.20 0.12 -0.42
N VAL A 51 5.37 0.63 -1.31
CA VAL A 51 5.80 1.50 -2.41
C VAL A 51 5.12 2.84 -2.30
N GLN A 52 5.93 3.90 -2.21
CA GLN A 52 5.44 5.25 -2.38
C GLN A 52 5.22 5.52 -3.87
N SER A 53 3.95 5.55 -4.29
CA SER A 53 3.54 5.74 -5.69
C SER A 53 3.01 7.15 -5.96
N GLU A 54 2.89 7.50 -7.24
CA GLU A 54 2.33 8.78 -7.68
C GLU A 54 0.96 9.07 -7.04
N GLU A 55 0.76 10.35 -6.67
CA GLU A 55 -0.46 10.81 -6.03
C GLU A 55 -1.66 10.65 -6.95
N ARG A 56 -2.71 9.99 -6.44
CA ARG A 56 -3.99 9.90 -7.14
C ARG A 56 -5.15 9.86 -6.17
N TYR A 57 -5.94 10.93 -6.21
CA TYR A 57 -7.17 11.13 -5.42
C TYR A 57 -8.38 10.39 -6.01
N GLU A 58 -8.18 9.18 -6.51
CA GLU A 58 -9.23 8.34 -7.09
C GLU A 58 -9.19 6.94 -6.51
N ILE A 59 -10.36 6.30 -6.40
CA ILE A 59 -10.49 4.93 -5.90
C ILE A 59 -9.71 3.94 -6.78
N SER A 60 -9.64 4.16 -8.10
CA SER A 60 -8.88 3.27 -8.99
C SER A 60 -7.38 3.59 -8.95
N PRO A 61 -6.49 2.58 -8.93
CA PRO A 61 -5.06 2.79 -9.05
C PRO A 61 -4.68 3.27 -10.45
N LEU A 62 -3.53 3.91 -10.58
CA LEU A 62 -2.95 4.20 -11.89
C LEU A 62 -2.64 2.88 -12.63
N PRO A 63 -2.76 2.82 -13.96
CA PRO A 63 -2.37 1.63 -14.71
C PRO A 63 -0.91 1.22 -14.45
N ALA A 64 0.02 2.18 -14.42
CA ALA A 64 1.43 1.92 -14.14
C ALA A 64 1.66 1.38 -12.71
N GLN A 65 1.03 2.01 -11.70
CA GLN A 65 1.04 1.54 -10.31
C GLN A 65 0.54 0.08 -10.22
N ARG A 66 -0.55 -0.25 -10.93
CA ARG A 66 -1.07 -1.63 -10.98
C ARG A 66 -0.08 -2.59 -11.65
N THR A 67 0.55 -2.20 -12.76
CA THR A 67 1.57 -3.02 -13.42
C THR A 67 2.75 -3.32 -12.50
N ASP A 68 3.32 -2.29 -11.86
CA ASP A 68 4.49 -2.44 -11.00
C ASP A 68 4.18 -3.30 -9.76
N PHE A 69 3.03 -3.08 -9.11
CA PHE A 69 2.67 -3.83 -7.91
C PHE A 69 2.35 -5.29 -8.22
N ASN A 70 1.79 -5.58 -9.40
CA ASN A 70 1.62 -6.95 -9.86
C ASN A 70 2.98 -7.62 -10.13
N ALA A 71 3.96 -6.93 -10.71
CA ALA A 71 5.31 -7.47 -10.89
C ALA A 71 5.98 -7.80 -9.54
N ILE A 72 5.84 -6.93 -8.54
CA ILE A 72 6.34 -7.14 -7.17
C ILE A 72 5.65 -8.36 -6.50
N SER A 73 4.33 -8.46 -6.63
CA SER A 73 3.54 -9.60 -6.14
C SER A 73 4.00 -10.91 -6.79
N GLN A 74 4.14 -10.93 -8.11
CA GLN A 74 4.59 -12.09 -8.90
C GLN A 74 6.03 -12.51 -8.58
N ALA A 75 6.91 -11.56 -8.24
CA ALA A 75 8.26 -11.85 -7.76
C ALA A 75 8.28 -12.58 -6.41
N GLY A 76 7.17 -12.55 -5.67
CA GLY A 76 6.96 -13.34 -4.46
C GLY A 76 6.65 -12.52 -3.22
N ALA A 77 6.29 -11.24 -3.32
CA ALA A 77 5.72 -10.51 -2.18
C ALA A 77 4.35 -11.11 -1.81
N ASP A 78 4.04 -11.22 -0.51
CA ASP A 78 2.71 -11.67 -0.05
C ASP A 78 1.73 -10.51 0.04
N VAL A 79 2.25 -9.34 0.43
CA VAL A 79 1.49 -8.10 0.51
C VAL A 79 2.28 -6.97 -0.14
N VAL A 80 1.65 -6.27 -1.08
CA VAL A 80 2.18 -5.03 -1.67
C VAL A 80 1.28 -3.87 -1.28
N THR A 81 1.83 -2.81 -0.71
CA THR A 81 1.07 -1.66 -0.22
C THR A 81 1.53 -0.38 -0.91
N GLY A 82 0.60 0.36 -1.51
CA GLY A 82 0.84 1.71 -1.99
C GLY A 82 0.59 2.74 -0.89
N VAL A 83 1.52 3.68 -0.78
CA VAL A 83 1.40 4.87 0.07
C VAL A 83 1.40 6.12 -0.82
N GLN A 84 1.17 7.30 -0.22
CA GLN A 84 1.08 8.62 -0.90
C GLN A 84 -0.21 8.91 -1.71
N ALA A 85 -1.08 7.93 -2.00
CA ALA A 85 -2.30 8.19 -2.78
C ALA A 85 -3.27 9.24 -2.17
N HIS A 86 -3.15 9.56 -0.88
CA HIS A 86 -4.01 10.48 -0.12
C HIS A 86 -5.51 10.14 -0.05
N SER A 87 -6.00 9.17 -0.82
CA SER A 87 -7.32 8.57 -0.68
C SER A 87 -7.21 7.04 -0.63
N PRO A 88 -8.14 6.34 0.07
CA PRO A 88 -8.24 4.90 -0.02
C PRO A 88 -8.52 4.46 -1.47
N GLN A 89 -7.73 3.52 -1.96
CA GLN A 89 -7.89 2.97 -3.30
C GLN A 89 -8.36 1.52 -3.24
N ALA A 90 -8.78 1.02 -4.39
CA ALA A 90 -9.10 -0.38 -4.63
C ALA A 90 -7.96 -1.30 -4.15
N LEU A 91 -8.28 -2.58 -4.01
CA LEU A 91 -7.31 -3.62 -3.71
C LEU A 91 -7.36 -4.70 -4.80
N GLU A 92 -6.34 -5.54 -4.84
CA GLU A 92 -6.29 -6.71 -5.70
C GLU A 92 -5.95 -7.93 -4.86
N PHE A 93 -6.71 -9.01 -5.04
CA PHE A 93 -6.46 -10.28 -4.39
C PHE A 93 -6.46 -11.39 -5.44
N THR A 94 -5.27 -11.87 -5.75
CA THR A 94 -4.95 -12.77 -6.87
C THR A 94 -3.89 -13.76 -6.39
N ASP A 95 -4.02 -15.04 -6.74
CA ASP A 95 -3.07 -16.09 -6.37
C ASP A 95 -2.71 -16.14 -4.86
N GLY A 96 -3.67 -15.84 -3.99
CA GLY A 96 -3.48 -15.81 -2.54
C GLY A 96 -2.59 -14.67 -2.02
N ARG A 97 -2.27 -13.68 -2.86
CA ARG A 97 -1.50 -12.49 -2.51
C ARG A 97 -2.39 -11.25 -2.51
N LEU A 98 -2.01 -10.28 -1.69
CA LEU A 98 -2.78 -9.06 -1.49
C LEU A 98 -2.02 -7.84 -2.00
N ILE A 99 -2.70 -6.99 -2.76
CA ILE A 99 -2.21 -5.67 -3.14
C ILE A 99 -3.19 -4.64 -2.61
N LEU A 100 -2.70 -3.67 -1.82
CA LEU A 100 -3.45 -2.54 -1.31
C LEU A 100 -2.95 -1.29 -2.04
N PHE A 101 -3.64 -0.79 -3.06
CA PHE A 101 -3.08 0.27 -3.91
C PHE A 101 -2.89 1.62 -3.22
N GLY A 102 -3.73 1.93 -2.23
CA GLY A 102 -3.61 3.17 -1.49
C GLY A 102 -4.40 3.10 -0.20
N LEU A 103 -3.72 3.41 0.91
CA LEU A 103 -4.35 3.40 2.24
C LEU A 103 -5.06 4.70 2.60
N GLY A 104 -4.89 5.78 1.82
CA GLY A 104 -5.36 7.11 2.20
C GLY A 104 -4.55 7.74 3.33
N ASN A 105 -5.13 8.74 4.00
CA ASN A 105 -4.43 9.50 5.04
C ASN A 105 -4.71 8.92 6.43
N LEU A 106 -3.63 8.56 7.14
CA LEU A 106 -3.69 8.22 8.57
C LEU A 106 -3.62 9.48 9.44
N TYR A 107 -2.67 10.37 9.14
CA TYR A 107 -2.44 11.63 9.83
C TYR A 107 -1.98 12.66 8.81
N PHE A 108 -2.84 13.63 8.49
CA PHE A 108 -2.59 14.66 7.48
C PHE A 108 -3.57 15.83 7.68
N ASP A 109 -3.26 17.01 7.16
CA ASP A 109 -4.06 18.23 7.31
C ASP A 109 -4.98 18.53 6.10
N GLN A 110 -5.06 17.61 5.13
CA GLN A 110 -5.89 17.74 3.93
C GLN A 110 -7.40 17.52 4.21
N MET A 111 -8.04 18.58 4.68
CA MET A 111 -9.48 18.61 4.97
C MET A 111 -10.33 19.12 3.79
N TRP A 112 -9.72 19.40 2.64
CA TRP A 112 -10.36 20.08 1.50
C TRP A 112 -11.28 19.18 0.65
N SER A 113 -11.23 17.86 0.83
CA SER A 113 -12.19 16.92 0.22
C SER A 113 -12.49 15.74 1.14
N GLU A 114 -13.61 15.07 0.89
CA GLU A 114 -13.97 13.89 1.67
C GLU A 114 -12.99 12.71 1.48
N PRO A 115 -12.54 12.35 0.25
CA PRO A 115 -11.56 11.28 0.06
C PRO A 115 -10.24 11.50 0.80
N THR A 116 -9.76 12.75 0.89
CA THR A 116 -8.50 13.05 1.58
C THR A 116 -8.57 12.97 3.10
N ARG A 117 -9.78 12.91 3.65
CA ARG A 117 -9.99 12.69 5.08
C ARG A 117 -10.05 11.21 5.43
N GLN A 118 -10.22 10.33 4.45
CA GLN A 118 -10.42 8.91 4.67
C GLN A 118 -9.07 8.17 4.72
N GLY A 119 -8.99 7.16 5.57
CA GLY A 119 -7.83 6.30 5.70
C GLY A 119 -8.20 4.85 6.01
N ILE A 120 -7.26 3.95 5.74
CA ILE A 120 -7.32 2.53 6.05
C ILE A 120 -6.07 2.16 6.85
N VAL A 121 -6.29 1.64 8.05
CA VAL A 121 -5.27 0.90 8.80
C VAL A 121 -5.44 -0.58 8.47
N ALA A 122 -4.49 -1.12 7.69
CA ALA A 122 -4.44 -2.53 7.36
C ALA A 122 -3.85 -3.33 8.53
N LYS A 123 -4.67 -4.13 9.21
CA LYS A 123 -4.22 -5.01 10.29
C LYS A 123 -3.98 -6.42 9.74
N HIS A 124 -2.72 -6.76 9.56
CA HIS A 124 -2.31 -8.11 9.14
C HIS A 124 -2.14 -9.03 10.35
N THR A 125 -2.62 -10.27 10.22
CA THR A 125 -2.35 -11.33 11.21
C THR A 125 -1.43 -12.36 10.58
N ILE A 126 -0.32 -12.65 11.25
CA ILE A 126 0.66 -13.64 10.85
C ILE A 126 0.72 -14.72 11.93
N TYR A 127 0.64 -15.97 11.52
CA TYR A 127 0.68 -17.11 12.43
C TYR A 127 1.31 -18.33 11.73
N ASN A 128 2.15 -19.07 12.46
CA ASN A 128 2.89 -20.22 11.93
C ASN A 128 3.51 -19.94 10.56
N ASN A 129 4.30 -18.86 10.48
CA ASN A 129 5.03 -18.46 9.28
C ASN A 129 4.15 -18.17 8.06
N ARG A 130 2.87 -17.86 8.25
CA ARG A 130 1.93 -17.54 7.17
C ARG A 130 1.18 -16.26 7.48
N HIS A 131 0.95 -15.45 6.45
CA HIS A 131 -0.09 -14.42 6.50
C HIS A 131 -1.45 -15.10 6.43
N ILE A 132 -2.32 -14.86 7.42
CA ILE A 132 -3.60 -15.58 7.54
C ILE A 132 -4.82 -14.68 7.44
N SER A 133 -4.68 -13.36 7.64
CA SER A 133 -5.77 -12.41 7.40
C SER A 133 -5.27 -10.97 7.31
N THR A 134 -6.04 -10.16 6.59
CA THR A 134 -5.95 -8.69 6.63
C THR A 134 -7.32 -8.14 7.00
N GLN A 135 -7.36 -7.24 7.99
CA GLN A 135 -8.56 -6.49 8.35
C GLN A 135 -8.37 -5.03 7.94
N LEU A 136 -9.36 -4.48 7.22
CA LEU A 136 -9.38 -3.06 6.85
C LEU A 136 -10.14 -2.28 7.93
N LEU A 137 -9.39 -1.54 8.75
CA LEU A 137 -9.92 -0.65 9.78
C LEU A 137 -9.97 0.77 9.21
N VAL A 138 -11.16 1.34 9.11
CA VAL A 138 -11.35 2.61 8.40
C VAL A 138 -11.29 3.77 9.39
N THR A 139 -10.56 4.82 9.02
CA THR A 139 -10.41 6.05 9.78
C THR A 139 -10.92 7.25 8.98
N ILE A 140 -11.37 8.28 9.70
CA ILE A 140 -11.69 9.60 9.17
C ILE A 140 -10.92 10.63 9.97
N ILE A 141 -10.27 11.56 9.28
CA ILE A 141 -9.58 12.69 9.86
C ILE A 141 -10.58 13.84 10.12
N GLU A 142 -10.49 14.40 11.32
CA GLU A 142 -11.17 15.60 11.76
C GLU A 142 -10.14 16.62 12.27
N GLU A 143 -10.58 17.87 12.47
CA GLU A 143 -9.78 18.92 13.15
C GLU A 143 -8.32 19.02 12.67
N TYR A 144 -8.10 18.97 11.34
CA TYR A 144 -6.79 19.12 10.68
C TYR A 144 -5.70 18.18 11.22
N GLY A 145 -6.05 16.91 11.44
CA GLY A 145 -5.06 15.86 11.77
C GLY A 145 -5.44 14.93 12.92
N GLN A 146 -6.71 14.86 13.29
CA GLN A 146 -7.20 13.96 14.34
C GLN A 146 -7.93 12.77 13.72
N PRO A 147 -7.26 11.62 13.53
CA PRO A 147 -7.95 10.43 13.05
C PRO A 147 -8.86 9.86 14.14
N ARG A 148 -10.09 9.53 13.74
CA ARG A 148 -11.01 8.69 14.50
C ARG A 148 -11.42 7.48 13.70
N TRP A 149 -11.90 6.44 14.38
CA TRP A 149 -12.54 5.32 13.70
C TRP A 149 -13.80 5.80 12.97
N ALA A 150 -13.99 5.29 11.75
CA ALA A 150 -15.25 5.44 11.04
C ALA A 150 -16.36 4.73 11.81
N THR A 151 -17.54 5.34 11.87
CA THR A 151 -18.77 4.69 12.30
C THR A 151 -19.10 3.51 11.36
N PRO A 152 -19.97 2.57 11.75
CA PRO A 152 -20.37 1.47 10.87
C PRO A 152 -20.90 1.93 9.51
N THR A 153 -21.69 3.00 9.49
CA THR A 153 -22.23 3.58 8.25
C THR A 153 -21.15 4.20 7.37
N GLU A 154 -20.26 5.04 7.94
CA GLU A 154 -19.14 5.62 7.20
C GLU A 154 -18.22 4.53 6.64
N ARG A 155 -17.94 3.50 7.44
CA ARG A 155 -17.14 2.35 7.01
C ARG A 155 -17.76 1.65 5.80
N GLU A 156 -19.07 1.41 5.82
CA GLU A 156 -19.78 0.79 4.69
C GLU A 156 -19.76 1.68 3.44
N GLN A 157 -19.95 2.99 3.61
CA GLN A 157 -19.91 3.97 2.52
C GLN A 157 -18.55 4.07 1.85
N ILE A 158 -17.46 3.86 2.61
CA ILE A 158 -16.09 3.89 2.09
C ILE A 158 -15.73 2.56 1.43
N LEU A 159 -16.03 1.43 2.08
CA LEU A 159 -15.57 0.13 1.58
C LEU A 159 -16.42 -0.46 0.47
N THR A 160 -17.72 -0.16 0.41
CA THR A 160 -18.60 -0.63 -0.68
C THR A 160 -18.09 -0.22 -2.08
N PRO A 161 -17.84 1.08 -2.37
CA PRO A 161 -17.32 1.47 -3.67
C PRO A 161 -15.88 0.99 -3.89
N LEU A 162 -15.06 0.93 -2.84
CA LEU A 162 -13.70 0.41 -2.90
C LEU A 162 -13.69 -1.05 -3.36
N PHE A 163 -14.44 -1.92 -2.70
CA PHE A 163 -14.55 -3.34 -3.06
C PHE A 163 -15.19 -3.57 -4.43
N ARG A 164 -16.10 -2.68 -4.87
CA ARG A 164 -16.62 -2.71 -6.23
C ARG A 164 -15.56 -2.40 -7.28
N ALA A 165 -14.62 -1.51 -6.96
CA ALA A 165 -13.51 -1.13 -7.83
C ALA A 165 -12.31 -2.08 -7.74
N SER A 166 -12.29 -2.96 -6.74
CA SER A 166 -11.25 -3.96 -6.52
C SER A 166 -11.24 -5.06 -7.56
N TYR A 167 -10.06 -5.67 -7.70
CA TYR A 167 -9.80 -6.78 -8.60
C TYR A 167 -9.83 -8.08 -7.80
N TRP A 168 -10.68 -9.00 -8.23
CA TRP A 168 -10.92 -10.28 -7.57
C TRP A 168 -10.78 -11.40 -8.59
N GLU A 169 -10.14 -12.49 -8.19
CA GLU A 169 -10.13 -13.78 -8.90
C GLU A 169 -10.99 -14.83 -8.20
#